data_AF-A0A6L8KWE2-F1
#
_entry.id   AF-A0A6L8KWE2-F1
#
_cell.length_a   1.000
_cell.length_b   1.000
_cell.length_c   1.000
_cell.angle_alpha   90.00
_cell.angle_beta   90.00
_cell.angle_gamma   90.00
#
_symmetry.space_group_name_H-M   'P 1'
#
loop_
_entity.id
_entity.type
_entity.pdbx_description
1 polymer ?
#
loop_
_entity_poly.entity_id
_entity_poly.type
_entity_poly.pdbx_seq_one_letter_code
_entity_poly.pdbx_strand_id
1 'polypeptide(L)' 'MTNKIEEDRPPLDSRVRAKGDPNGQIMTVLNPALGEQHDWEGVRNGIYCVWYVNGEERFEVYRPGQLVVVEGPPDTHKQQ' A
#
# COMPACT_ATOMS: atom_id res chain seq x y z
N MET A 1 3.53 0.24 27.56
CA MET A 1 4.50 0.76 26.58
C MET A 1 4.21 0.03 25.29
N THR A 2 3.28 0.54 24.49
CA THR A 2 2.79 -0.14 23.28
C THR A 2 3.78 0.06 22.14
N ASN A 3 4.10 -1.05 21.47
CA ASN A 3 5.21 -1.24 20.55
C ASN A 3 5.19 -0.26 19.37
N LYS A 4 6.20 0.62 19.30
CA LYS A 4 6.40 1.60 18.22
C LYS A 4 6.96 1.02 16.90
N ILE A 5 6.89 -0.29 16.70
CA ILE A 5 7.47 -0.95 15.51
C ILE A 5 6.39 -1.27 14.46
N GLU A 6 5.11 -1.16 14.81
CA GLU A 6 3.97 -1.31 13.88
C GLU A 6 3.54 0.01 13.19
N GLU A 7 4.12 1.16 13.57
CA GLU A 7 3.56 2.49 13.25
C GLU A 7 3.64 2.89 11.76
N ASP A 8 4.49 2.27 10.95
CA ASP A 8 4.66 2.63 9.53
C ASP A 8 3.96 1.67 8.55
N ARG A 9 3.16 0.72 9.08
CA ARG A 9 2.38 -0.20 8.25
C ARG A 9 0.91 0.17 8.28
N PRO A 10 0.32 0.48 7.12
CA PRO A 10 -1.11 0.63 7.01
C PRO A 10 -1.81 -0.71 7.33
N PRO A 11 -2.91 -0.71 8.08
CA PRO A 11 -3.66 -1.94 8.37
C PRO A 11 -4.25 -2.58 7.10
N LEU A 12 -4.67 -3.84 7.22
CA LEU A 12 -5.42 -4.53 6.17
C LEU A 12 -6.65 -3.70 5.75
N ASP A 13 -6.99 -3.74 4.47
CA ASP A 13 -8.08 -2.99 3.83
C ASP A 13 -7.92 -1.46 3.89
N SER A 14 -6.78 -0.97 4.36
CA SER A 14 -6.49 0.47 4.32
C SER A 14 -6.31 0.93 2.89
N ARG A 15 -6.84 2.11 2.61
CA ARG A 15 -6.58 2.83 1.37
C ARG A 15 -5.29 3.62 1.53
N VAL A 16 -4.37 3.43 0.60
CA VAL A 16 -3.01 3.97 0.67
C VAL A 16 -2.58 4.55 -0.66
N ARG A 17 -1.60 5.44 -0.61
CA ARG A 17 -0.91 5.98 -1.78
C ARG A 17 0.60 6.01 -1.53
N ALA A 18 1.38 5.99 -2.60
CA ALA A 18 2.83 6.19 -2.51
C ALA A 18 3.17 7.55 -1.87
N LYS A 19 4.07 7.53 -0.88
CA LYS A 19 4.57 8.73 -0.22
C LYS A 19 5.39 9.55 -1.20
N GLY A 20 5.07 10.84 -1.32
CA GLY A 20 5.73 11.75 -2.27
C GLY A 20 5.07 11.84 -3.64
N ASP A 21 4.03 11.03 -3.91
CA ASP A 21 3.21 11.16 -5.11
C ASP A 21 1.78 11.57 -4.73
N PRO A 22 1.47 12.89 -4.67
CA PRO A 22 0.15 13.37 -4.30
C PRO A 22 -0.93 13.09 -5.37
N ASN A 23 -0.55 12.69 -6.58
CA ASN A 23 -1.49 12.33 -7.65
C ASN A 23 -1.42 10.84 -8.00
N GLY A 24 -0.68 10.06 -7.21
CA GLY A 24 -0.55 8.62 -7.39
C GLY A 24 -1.86 7.88 -7.19
N GLN A 25 -1.92 6.68 -7.73
CA GLN A 25 -3.07 5.81 -7.60
C GLN A 25 -3.38 5.49 -6.13
N ILE A 26 -4.67 5.42 -5.82
CA ILE A 26 -5.13 4.92 -4.53
C ILE A 26 -5.20 3.40 -4.60
N MET A 27 -4.49 2.75 -3.68
CA MET A 27 -4.38 1.31 -3.61
C MET A 27 -5.02 0.81 -2.32
N THR A 28 -5.44 -0.44 -2.30
CA THR A 28 -5.95 -1.14 -1.12
C THR A 28 -4.89 -2.10 -0.62
N VAL A 29 -4.61 -2.05 0.67
CA VAL A 29 -3.70 -2.99 1.33
C VAL A 29 -4.40 -4.33 1.48
N LEU A 30 -3.90 -5.36 0.81
CA LEU A 30 -4.40 -6.73 0.95
C LEU A 30 -3.52 -7.59 1.86
N ASN A 31 -2.24 -7.23 2.04
CA ASN A 31 -1.40 -7.87 3.04
C ASN A 31 -0.34 -6.90 3.57
N PRO A 32 -0.40 -6.47 4.85
CA PRO A 32 0.55 -5.51 5.41
C PRO A 32 1.95 -6.09 5.74
N ALA A 33 2.11 -7.42 5.68
CA ALA A 33 3.33 -8.13 6.06
C ALA A 33 3.61 -9.31 5.10
N LEU A 34 3.48 -9.08 3.80
CA LEU A 34 3.81 -10.07 2.78
C LEU A 34 5.28 -10.49 2.91
N GLY A 35 5.52 -11.80 2.98
CA GLY A 35 6.87 -12.39 2.92
C GLY A 35 7.72 -12.30 4.20
N GLU A 36 7.30 -11.59 5.24
CA GLU A 36 8.10 -11.45 6.47
C GLU A 36 8.32 -12.73 7.27
N GLN A 37 7.51 -13.76 7.05
CA GLN A 37 7.70 -15.06 7.69
C GLN A 37 8.66 -15.98 6.90
N HIS A 38 9.06 -15.57 5.69
CA HIS A 38 9.85 -16.40 4.78
C HIS A 38 10.95 -15.55 4.11
N ASP A 39 12.14 -15.52 4.73
CA ASP A 39 13.38 -14.95 4.17
C ASP A 39 13.92 -15.82 3.01
N TRP A 40 13.13 -15.97 1.94
CA TRP A 40 13.54 -16.69 0.74
C TRP A 40 13.95 -15.70 -0.34
N GLU A 41 15.15 -15.89 -0.91
CA GLU A 41 15.62 -15.07 -2.03
C GLU A 41 14.62 -15.13 -3.19
N GLY A 42 14.11 -13.97 -3.60
CA GLY A 42 13.13 -13.82 -4.68
C GLY A 42 11.70 -13.50 -4.22
N VAL A 43 11.41 -13.54 -2.91
CA VAL A 43 10.10 -13.11 -2.38
C VAL A 43 10.10 -11.60 -2.13
N ARG A 44 9.06 -10.92 -2.63
CA ARG A 44 8.86 -9.49 -2.34
C ARG A 44 8.34 -9.33 -0.91
N ASN A 45 9.21 -8.88 -0.02
CA ASN A 45 8.86 -8.62 1.38
C ASN A 45 8.32 -7.18 1.52
N GLY A 46 7.12 -7.03 2.10
CA GLY A 46 6.52 -5.71 2.31
C GLY A 46 4.99 -5.71 2.37
N ILE A 47 4.40 -4.60 1.97
CA ILE A 47 2.98 -4.30 2.00
C ILE A 47 2.42 -4.55 0.60
N TYR A 48 1.67 -5.63 0.44
CA TYR A 48 0.99 -5.98 -0.80
C TYR A 48 -0.23 -5.08 -0.99
N CYS A 49 -0.18 -4.28 -2.05
CA CYS A 49 -1.21 -3.31 -2.41
C CYS A 49 -1.78 -3.62 -3.79
N VAL A 50 -3.09 -3.47 -3.95
CA VAL A 50 -3.77 -3.67 -5.23
C VAL A 50 -4.61 -2.47 -5.62
N TRP A 51 -4.81 -2.25 -6.92
CA TRP A 51 -5.73 -1.27 -7.46
C TRP A 51 -6.24 -1.73 -8.83
N TYR A 52 -7.31 -1.11 -9.31
CA TYR A 52 -7.92 -1.48 -10.60
C TYR A 52 -7.73 -0.34 -11.61
N VAL A 53 -7.28 -0.68 -12.82
CA VAL A 53 -7.17 0.24 -13.96
C VAL A 53 -7.94 -0.36 -15.12
N ASN A 54 -8.98 0.32 -15.61
CA ASN A 54 -9.86 -0.17 -16.68
C ASN A 54 -10.45 -1.56 -16.42
N GLY A 55 -10.72 -1.90 -15.15
CA GLY A 55 -11.23 -3.21 -14.74
C GLY A 55 -10.16 -4.30 -14.62
N GLU A 56 -8.91 -4.03 -14.98
CA GLU A 56 -7.78 -4.94 -14.76
C GLU A 56 -7.14 -4.68 -13.40
N GLU A 57 -6.92 -5.75 -12.64
CA GLU A 57 -6.19 -5.68 -11.36
C GLU A 57 -4.71 -5.42 -11.59
N ARG A 58 -4.17 -4.49 -10.82
CA ARG A 58 -2.75 -4.17 -10.72
C ARG A 58 -2.33 -4.33 -9.27
N PHE A 59 -1.08 -4.72 -9.07
CA PHE A 59 -0.52 -4.87 -7.74
C PHE A 59 0.92 -4.36 -7.67
N GLU A 60 1.34 -3.98 -6.47
CA GLU A 60 2.72 -3.63 -6.16
C GLU A 60 3.02 -3.94 -4.69
N VAL A 61 4.29 -4.18 -4.38
CA VAL A 61 4.75 -4.41 -3.01
C VAL A 61 5.61 -3.24 -2.55
N TYR A 62 5.20 -2.61 -1.44
CA TYR A 62 5.90 -1.45 -0.87
C TYR A 62 6.58 -1.80 0.44
N ARG A 63 7.67 -1.12 0.76
CA ARG A 63 8.27 -1.21 2.10
C ARG A 63 7.46 -0.36 3.10
N PRO A 64 7.48 -0.72 4.39
CA PRO A 64 6.97 0.15 5.45
C PRO A 64 7.55 1.57 5.34
N GLY A 65 6.71 2.58 5.55
CA GLY A 65 7.10 3.99 5.44
C GLY A 65 7.10 4.57 4.02
N GLN A 66 6.88 3.76 2.97
CA GLN A 66 6.71 4.25 1.58
C GLN A 66 5.26 4.60 1.24
N LEU A 67 4.31 4.33 2.14
CA LEU A 67 2.89 4.53 1.92
C LEU A 67 2.32 5.53 2.92
N VAL A 68 1.29 6.24 2.49
CA VAL A 68 0.46 7.10 3.35
C VAL A 68 -0.98 6.63 3.28
N VAL A 69 -1.64 6.49 4.43
CA VAL A 69 -3.07 6.16 4.49
C VAL A 69 -3.86 7.38 4.02
N VAL A 70 -4.85 7.15 3.15
CA VAL A 70 -5.74 8.19 2.64
C VAL A 70 -7.13 8.01 3.24
N GLU A 71 -7.57 9.01 4.01
CA GLU A 71 -8.93 9.09 4.54
C GLU A 71 -9.75 9.99 3.61
N GLY A 72 -10.49 9.41 2.66
CA GLY A 72 -11.35 10.21 1.77
C GLY A 72 -11.93 9.43 0.58
N PRO A 73 -13.04 9.93 -0.01
CA PRO A 73 -13.57 9.36 -1.25
C PRO A 73 -12.48 9.38 -2.35
N PRO A 74 -12.48 8.40 -3.28
CA PRO A 74 -11.50 8.38 -4.36
C PRO A 74 -11.46 9.75 -5.04
N ASP A 75 -10.29 10.39 -5.06
CA ASP A 75 -10.04 11.58 -5.87
C ASP A 75 -10.45 11.26 -7.31
N THR A 76 -11.66 11.70 -7.65
CA THR A 76 -12.18 11.63 -9.00
C THR A 76 -11.80 12.97 -9.61
N HIS A 77 -11.02 12.93 -10.69
CA HIS A 77 -10.53 14.06 -11.49
C HIS A 77 -9.25 14.73 -10.93
N LYS A 78 -8.25 15.07 -11.74
CA LYS A 78 -8.21 15.50 -13.14
C LYS A 78 -6.83 15.19 -13.72
N GLN A 79 -6.72 14.78 -14.98
CA GLN A 79 -5.82 15.36 -16.01
C GLN A 79 -6.47 15.01 -17.37
N GLN A 80 -7.29 15.91 -17.93
CA GLN A 80 -6.97 16.92 -18.97
C GLN A 80 -6.75 16.31 -20.35
#